data_AF-A0A451AMM8-F1
#
_entry.id   AF-A0A451AMM8-F1
#
_cell.length_a   1.000
_cell.length_b   1.000
_cell.length_c   1.000
_cell.angle_alpha   90.00
_cell.angle_beta   90.00
_cell.angle_gamma   90.00
#
_symmetry.space_group_name_H-M   'P 1'
#
loop_
_entity.id
_entity.type
_entity.pdbx_description
1 polymer ?
#
loop_
_entity_poly.entity_id
_entity_poly.type
_entity_poly.pdbx_seq_one_letter_code
_entity_poly.pdbx_strand_id
1 'polypeptide(L)'
;MFCVTLYRENCTVKTRATKLFWNHYMKPYIIFRYRKNKVPERTGKRAKAHSLSALARSANMFFVLLAILNVDVVRADCIRDRGGDVVCALGACERDRKGDVFCTGLGGGIAADDRDRLFCGIGQCRRDRDGDIWCSIVQGGGAATDSRGEVKCYGGCERGRQKLCKPGKSGK
;
A
#
# COMPACT_ATOMS: atom_id res chain seq x y z
N MET A 1 7.45 13.42 13.16
CA MET A 1 6.43 12.54 12.54
C MET A 1 5.39 12.34 13.61
N PHE A 2 4.18 12.90 13.47
CA PHE A 2 3.19 12.91 14.55
C PHE A 2 2.17 11.79 14.29
N CYS A 3 2.12 10.76 15.15
CA CYS A 3 0.94 9.89 15.22
C CYS A 3 -0.06 10.51 16.19
N VAL A 4 -1.26 10.80 15.70
CA VAL A 4 -2.39 11.21 16.54
C VAL A 4 -3.12 9.94 16.96
N THR A 5 -3.16 9.69 18.26
CA THR A 5 -3.73 8.49 18.89
C THR A 5 -5.24 8.44 18.73
N LEU A 6 -5.74 7.59 17.83
CA LEU A 6 -7.09 7.05 17.87
C LEU A 6 -6.98 5.53 17.96
N TYR A 7 -7.39 4.98 19.10
CA TYR A 7 -7.78 3.58 19.32
C TYR A 7 -7.09 2.51 18.45
N ARG A 8 -6.05 1.89 19.02
CA ARG A 8 -5.49 0.54 18.78
C ARG A 8 -5.26 0.00 17.36
N GLU A 9 -5.68 0.61 16.26
CA GLU A 9 -5.61 -0.04 14.93
C GLU A 9 -5.32 0.89 13.74
N ASN A 10 -5.21 2.22 13.90
CA ASN A 10 -4.94 3.11 12.76
C ASN A 10 -4.08 4.33 13.16
N CYS A 11 -2.76 4.22 13.10
CA CYS A 11 -1.92 5.41 12.99
C CYS A 11 -1.93 5.89 11.54
N THR A 12 -2.60 7.01 11.28
CA THR A 12 -2.48 7.73 10.02
C THR A 12 -1.16 8.50 10.03
N VAL A 13 -0.16 7.99 9.30
CA VAL A 13 1.11 8.71 9.11
C VAL A 13 0.86 9.90 8.19
N LYS A 14 0.84 11.11 8.75
CA LYS A 14 0.76 12.34 7.96
C LYS A 14 2.11 12.57 7.27
N THR A 15 2.28 12.00 6.08
CA THR A 15 3.44 12.32 5.23
C THR A 15 3.37 13.79 4.85
N ARG A 16 4.37 14.58 5.29
CA ARG A 16 4.61 15.91 4.69
C ARG A 16 4.89 15.67 3.22
N ALA A 17 3.91 15.97 2.37
CA ALA A 17 4.08 16.03 0.94
C ALA A 17 5.09 17.14 0.62
N THR A 18 6.33 16.75 0.35
CA THR A 18 7.29 17.60 -0.37
C THR A 18 8.03 16.75 -1.39
N LYS A 19 7.55 16.90 -2.62
CA LYS A 19 8.29 17.02 -3.89
C LYS A 19 9.36 15.98 -4.23
N LEU A 20 9.17 15.46 -5.44
CA LEU A 20 10.17 14.85 -6.33
C LEU A 20 10.56 13.42 -5.96
N PHE A 21 9.88 12.44 -6.57
CA PHE A 21 10.49 11.29 -7.25
C PHE A 21 9.35 10.46 -7.84
N TRP A 22 8.68 11.02 -8.85
CA TRP A 22 7.88 10.24 -9.80
C TRP A 22 8.74 10.10 -11.03
N ASN A 23 9.48 9.01 -11.13
CA ASN A 23 10.10 8.61 -12.38
C ASN A 23 10.26 7.10 -12.43
N HIS A 24 9.73 6.52 -13.51
CA HIS A 24 9.87 5.15 -13.97
C HIS A 24 9.09 4.07 -13.21
N TYR A 25 7.84 3.82 -13.62
CA TYR A 25 7.41 2.61 -14.33
C TYR A 25 5.89 2.45 -14.23
N MET A 26 5.19 2.64 -15.35
CA MET A 26 3.93 1.99 -15.79
C MET A 26 3.28 2.89 -16.86
N LYS A 27 3.64 2.64 -18.13
CA LYS A 27 2.90 3.13 -19.29
C LYS A 27 1.89 2.06 -19.72
N PRO A 28 0.57 2.27 -19.56
CA PRO A 28 -0.41 1.64 -20.41
C PRO A 28 -0.82 2.62 -21.51
N TYR A 29 -0.35 2.38 -22.72
CA TYR A 29 -0.80 3.05 -23.95
C TYR A 29 -2.08 2.36 -24.42
N ILE A 30 -3.24 2.95 -24.15
CA ILE A 30 -4.49 2.64 -24.85
C ILE A 30 -4.77 3.80 -25.80
N ILE A 31 -4.52 3.56 -27.09
CA ILE A 31 -4.78 4.50 -28.17
C ILE A 31 -6.28 4.41 -28.52
N PHE A 32 -7.12 5.27 -27.95
CA PHE A 32 -8.43 5.56 -28.52
C PHE A 32 -8.28 6.65 -29.58
N ARG A 33 -8.27 6.25 -30.86
CA ARG A 33 -8.36 7.19 -31.98
C ARG A 33 -9.78 7.77 -32.05
N TYR A 34 -9.98 8.94 -31.46
CA TYR A 34 -11.17 9.74 -31.73
C TYR A 34 -10.96 10.55 -33.02
N ARG A 35 -11.67 10.17 -34.09
CA ARG A 35 -11.66 10.85 -35.39
C ARG A 35 -12.54 12.11 -35.28
N LYS A 36 -11.93 13.30 -35.40
CA LYS A 36 -12.64 14.59 -35.41
C LYS A 36 -12.65 15.18 -36.83
N ASN A 37 -13.81 15.72 -37.19
CA ASN A 37 -14.14 16.66 -38.28
C ASN A 37 -14.34 16.15 -39.72
N LYS A 38 -15.52 16.45 -40.27
CA LYS A 38 -15.70 17.60 -41.17
C LYS A 38 -17.16 18.07 -41.24
N VAL A 39 -17.28 19.34 -41.59
CA VAL A 39 -18.40 20.30 -41.40
C VAL A 39 -19.36 20.27 -42.62
N PRO A 40 -20.27 21.24 -42.84
CA PRO A 40 -21.72 21.07 -42.80
C PRO A 40 -22.39 21.20 -44.18
N GLU A 41 -23.69 20.91 -44.29
CA GLU A 41 -24.49 21.63 -45.28
C GLU A 41 -25.92 21.89 -44.77
N ARG A 42 -26.33 23.14 -44.98
CA ARG A 42 -27.63 23.71 -44.65
C ARG A 42 -28.68 23.16 -45.60
N THR A 43 -29.89 22.90 -45.12
CA THR A 43 -31.11 23.47 -45.70
C THR A 43 -32.26 23.37 -44.70
N GLY A 44 -33.10 24.40 -44.71
CA GLY A 44 -34.07 24.68 -43.65
C GLY A 44 -35.29 23.76 -43.63
N LYS A 45 -36.00 23.80 -42.51
CA LYS A 45 -37.35 24.37 -42.42
C LYS A 45 -37.77 24.45 -40.96
N ARG A 46 -38.52 25.51 -40.69
CA ARG A 46 -39.05 25.97 -39.41
C ARG A 46 -40.18 25.04 -38.95
N ALA A 47 -40.08 24.48 -37.75
CA ALA A 47 -41.23 23.99 -37.00
C ALA A 47 -41.03 24.27 -35.51
N LYS A 48 -41.95 25.02 -34.91
CA LYS A 48 -42.06 25.22 -33.46
C LYS A 48 -42.50 23.90 -32.83
N ALA A 49 -41.77 23.42 -31.82
CA ALA A 49 -42.31 22.48 -30.84
C ALA A 49 -41.50 22.55 -29.54
N HIS A 50 -42.22 23.04 -28.52
CA HIS A 50 -42.03 23.04 -27.07
C HIS A 50 -40.94 22.15 -26.43
N SER A 51 -40.23 22.77 -25.46
CA SER A 51 -39.93 22.25 -24.11
C SER A 51 -39.78 20.72 -23.96
N LEU A 52 -38.57 20.21 -24.16
CA LEU A 52 -38.12 18.93 -23.59
C LEU A 52 -36.75 19.09 -22.92
N SER A 53 -36.65 20.11 -22.07
CA SER A 53 -35.55 20.31 -21.12
C SER A 53 -35.85 19.59 -19.81
N ALA A 54 -35.66 18.27 -19.73
CA ALA A 54 -35.70 17.59 -18.43
C ALA A 54 -34.96 16.24 -18.37
N LEU A 55 -34.98 15.42 -19.43
CA LEU A 55 -34.49 14.04 -19.36
C LEU A 55 -32.99 13.86 -19.65
N ALA A 56 -32.31 14.84 -20.25
CA ALA A 56 -30.87 14.74 -20.56
C ALA A 56 -29.95 15.14 -19.38
N ARG A 57 -30.50 15.46 -18.19
CA ARG A 57 -29.72 15.93 -17.04
C ARG A 57 -29.40 14.85 -15.99
N SER A 58 -30.04 13.68 -16.04
CA SER A 58 -29.93 12.67 -14.97
C SER A 58 -28.79 11.66 -15.16
N ALA A 59 -28.29 11.46 -16.38
CA ALA A 59 -27.19 10.51 -16.63
C ALA A 59 -25.80 11.05 -16.20
N ASN A 60 -25.66 12.36 -15.99
CA ASN A 60 -24.37 13.01 -15.73
C ASN A 60 -24.05 13.19 -14.24
N MET A 61 -25.00 12.90 -13.35
CA MET A 61 -24.78 13.08 -11.91
C MET A 61 -24.26 11.81 -11.21
N PHE A 62 -24.45 10.63 -11.81
CA PHE A 62 -23.99 9.35 -11.27
C PHE A 62 -22.47 9.13 -11.44
N PHE A 63 -21.88 9.65 -12.52
CA PHE A 63 -20.43 9.53 -12.77
C PHE A 63 -19.57 10.38 -11.82
N VAL A 64 -20.13 11.45 -11.24
CA VAL A 64 -19.39 12.33 -10.31
C VAL A 64 -19.29 11.70 -8.92
N LEU A 65 -20.26 10.88 -8.50
CA LEU A 65 -20.26 10.18 -7.20
C LEU A 65 -19.27 9.00 -7.15
N LEU A 66 -18.97 8.36 -8.29
CA LEU A 66 -18.02 7.24 -8.39
C LEU A 66 -16.54 7.66 -8.36
N ALA A 67 -16.24 8.95 -8.52
CA ALA A 67 -14.87 9.47 -8.58
C ALA A 67 -14.25 9.80 -7.20
N ILE A 68 -15.00 9.75 -6.09
CA ILE A 68 -14.58 10.43 -4.85
C ILE A 68 -13.78 9.56 -3.87
N LEU A 69 -13.78 8.22 -3.91
CA LEU A 69 -13.27 7.45 -2.75
C LEU A 69 -12.35 6.26 -3.09
N ASN A 70 -11.19 6.53 -3.69
CA ASN A 70 -10.03 5.63 -3.57
C ASN A 70 -8.97 6.33 -2.73
N VAL A 71 -9.13 6.31 -1.40
CA VAL A 71 -8.06 6.71 -0.47
C VAL A 71 -7.31 5.43 -0.12
N ASP A 72 -6.17 5.21 -0.77
CA ASP A 72 -5.23 4.17 -0.36
C ASP A 72 -4.65 4.55 1.01
N VAL A 73 -5.26 4.03 2.07
CA VAL A 73 -4.73 4.16 3.43
C VAL A 73 -3.48 3.29 3.51
N VAL A 74 -2.31 3.92 3.35
CA VAL A 74 -1.03 3.31 3.70
C VAL A 74 -1.04 3.07 5.21
N ARG A 75 -1.34 1.83 5.62
CA ARG A 75 -1.33 1.43 7.02
C ARG A 75 0.11 1.34 7.51
N ALA A 76 0.44 2.15 8.49
CA ALA A 76 1.64 1.96 9.29
C ALA A 76 1.39 0.88 10.34
N ASP A 77 2.38 0.02 10.57
CA ASP A 77 2.38 -0.90 11.69
C ASP A 77 2.89 -0.18 12.93
N CYS A 78 2.21 -0.37 14.06
CA CYS A 78 2.50 0.34 15.29
C CYS A 78 2.47 -0.60 16.49
N ILE A 79 3.54 -0.57 17.26
CA ILE A 79 3.73 -1.40 18.45
C ILE A 79 4.23 -0.54 19.60
N ARG A 80 3.83 -0.88 20.82
CA ARG A 80 4.36 -0.24 22.03
C ARG A 80 5.68 -0.89 22.43
N ASP A 81 6.70 -0.08 22.66
CA ASP A 81 7.95 -0.54 23.24
C ASP A 81 7.79 -0.88 24.75
N ARG A 82 8.88 -1.28 25.40
CA ARG A 82 8.89 -1.56 26.85
C ARG A 82 8.67 -0.32 27.72
N GLY A 83 9.00 0.87 27.23
CA GLY A 83 8.78 2.15 27.90
C GLY A 83 7.33 2.64 27.80
N GLY A 84 6.49 1.96 27.00
CA GLY A 84 5.10 2.36 26.73
C GLY A 84 4.96 3.31 25.55
N ASP A 85 6.05 3.65 24.87
CA ASP A 85 6.04 4.53 23.71
C ASP A 85 5.56 3.81 22.46
N VAL A 86 4.78 4.51 21.65
CA VAL A 86 4.27 3.97 20.39
C VAL A 86 5.31 4.20 19.29
N VAL A 87 5.85 3.10 18.78
CA VAL A 87 6.74 3.08 17.62
C VAL A 87 5.92 2.69 16.39
N CYS A 88 6.06 3.46 15.32
CA CYS A 88 5.36 3.20 14.06
C CYS A 88 6.31 3.20 12.87
N ALA A 89 6.07 2.30 11.91
CA ALA A 89 6.79 2.25 10.64
C ALA A 89 5.86 1.93 9.47
N LEU A 90 6.35 2.18 8.24
CA LEU A 90 5.64 1.83 7.01
C LEU A 90 5.70 0.33 6.67
N GLY A 91 6.56 -0.41 7.35
CA GLY A 91 6.66 -1.87 7.26
C GLY A 91 6.27 -2.53 8.58
N ALA A 92 6.36 -3.86 8.62
CA ALA A 92 6.06 -4.61 9.83
C ALA A 92 7.05 -4.29 10.98
N CYS A 93 6.55 -4.27 12.21
CA CYS A 93 7.31 -4.08 13.43
C CYS A 93 7.13 -5.27 14.38
N GLU A 94 8.21 -5.68 15.06
CA GLU A 94 8.19 -6.75 16.05
C GLU A 94 9.09 -6.40 17.24
N ARG A 95 8.78 -6.98 18.40
CA ARG A 95 9.63 -6.84 19.59
C ARG A 95 10.56 -8.03 19.73
N ASP A 96 11.80 -7.78 20.09
CA ASP A 96 12.73 -8.85 20.43
C ASP A 96 12.52 -9.35 21.88
N ARG A 97 13.31 -10.35 22.31
CA ARG A 97 13.30 -10.85 23.70
C ARG A 97 13.65 -9.79 24.74
N LYS A 98 14.36 -8.73 24.34
CA LYS A 98 14.68 -7.55 25.16
C LYS A 98 13.66 -6.44 25.00
N GLY A 99 12.53 -6.71 24.32
CA GLY A 99 11.43 -5.80 24.03
C GLY A 99 11.85 -4.50 23.37
N ASP A 100 13.04 -4.48 22.78
CA ASP A 100 13.44 -3.48 21.82
C ASP A 100 12.60 -3.72 20.55
N VAL A 101 12.04 -2.65 20.00
CA VAL A 101 11.22 -2.72 18.80
C VAL A 101 12.11 -2.61 17.58
N PHE A 102 11.93 -3.52 16.62
CA PHE A 102 12.55 -3.45 15.31
C PHE A 102 11.47 -3.41 14.23
N CYS A 103 11.71 -2.58 13.22
CA CYS A 103 10.78 -2.38 12.12
C CYS A 103 11.50 -2.51 10.77
N THR A 104 10.70 -2.69 9.73
CA THR A 104 11.16 -2.74 8.34
C THR A 104 10.72 -1.52 7.53
N GLY A 105 11.24 -1.41 6.31
CA GLY A 105 10.81 -0.40 5.35
C GLY A 105 9.45 -0.72 4.74
N LEU A 106 8.93 0.19 3.92
CA LEU A 106 7.65 0.02 3.22
C LEU A 106 7.58 -1.34 2.51
N GLY A 107 6.54 -2.12 2.82
CA GLY A 107 6.30 -3.45 2.23
C GLY A 107 7.18 -4.58 2.80
N GLY A 108 8.11 -4.28 3.70
CA GLY A 108 8.97 -5.26 4.34
C GLY A 108 8.27 -6.05 5.44
N GLY A 109 8.75 -7.28 5.64
CA GLY A 109 8.30 -8.19 6.69
C GLY A 109 9.39 -8.46 7.72
N ILE A 110 8.96 -8.81 8.93
CA ILE A 110 9.81 -9.25 10.03
C ILE A 110 9.26 -10.57 10.57
N ALA A 111 10.14 -11.50 10.90
CA ALA A 111 9.79 -12.74 11.57
C ALA A 111 10.90 -13.17 12.52
N ALA A 112 10.52 -13.75 13.65
CA ALA A 112 11.44 -14.31 14.62
C ALA A 112 11.77 -15.77 14.26
N ASP A 113 13.00 -16.22 14.48
CA ASP A 113 13.35 -17.65 14.46
C ASP A 113 12.96 -18.34 15.80
N ASP A 114 13.28 -19.62 15.96
CA ASP A 114 12.97 -20.37 17.20
C ASP A 114 13.80 -19.91 18.41
N ARG A 115 14.81 -19.06 18.19
CA ARG A 115 15.61 -18.41 19.23
C ARG A 115 15.16 -16.97 19.47
N ASP A 116 13.99 -16.61 18.96
CA ASP A 116 13.41 -15.26 18.92
C ASP A 116 14.37 -14.17 18.41
N ARG A 117 15.29 -14.55 17.50
CA ARG A 117 16.11 -13.59 16.78
C ARG A 117 15.29 -13.07 15.61
N LEU A 118 15.21 -11.76 15.47
CA LEU A 118 14.42 -11.11 14.44
C LEU A 118 15.19 -11.06 13.12
N PHE A 119 14.54 -11.49 12.05
CA PHE A 119 15.05 -11.41 10.69
C PHE A 119 14.09 -10.61 9.81
N CYS A 120 14.66 -9.75 8.97
CA CYS A 120 13.89 -8.83 8.14
C CYS A 120 14.20 -9.03 6.65
N GLY A 121 13.24 -8.65 5.83
CA GLY A 121 13.33 -8.67 4.36
C GLY A 121 12.57 -7.50 3.72
N ILE A 122 12.73 -7.35 2.40
CA ILE A 122 12.03 -6.31 1.63
C ILE A 122 10.57 -6.67 1.33
N GLY A 123 10.22 -7.96 1.34
CA GLY A 123 8.86 -8.48 1.35
C GLY A 123 8.51 -9.17 2.68
N GLN A 124 7.31 -9.76 2.74
CA GLN A 124 6.84 -10.51 3.91
C GLN A 124 7.75 -11.71 4.20
N CYS A 125 7.91 -12.03 5.49
CA CYS A 125 8.77 -13.11 5.96
C CYS A 125 7.98 -14.19 6.70
N ARG A 126 8.36 -15.45 6.53
CA ARG A 126 7.81 -16.60 7.24
C ARG A 126 8.91 -17.54 7.70
N ARG A 127 8.60 -18.32 8.73
CA ARG A 127 9.44 -19.39 9.24
C ARG A 127 9.08 -20.70 8.54
N ASP A 128 10.07 -21.48 8.15
CA ASP A 128 9.87 -22.86 7.73
C ASP A 128 9.85 -23.81 8.94
N ARG A 129 9.71 -25.11 8.67
CA ARG A 129 9.74 -26.17 9.70
C ARG A 129 11.10 -26.33 10.40
N ASP A 130 12.18 -25.91 9.76
CA ASP A 130 13.55 -26.05 10.26
C ASP A 130 13.95 -24.84 11.13
N GLY A 131 13.06 -23.86 11.24
CA GLY A 131 13.25 -22.63 12.02
C GLY A 131 13.90 -21.50 11.24
N ASP A 132 14.21 -21.72 9.95
CA ASP A 132 14.82 -20.73 9.08
C ASP A 132 13.78 -19.70 8.61
N ILE A 133 14.23 -18.44 8.51
CA ILE A 133 13.37 -17.33 8.08
C ILE A 133 13.61 -17.02 6.60
N TRP A 134 12.53 -17.08 5.84
CA TRP A 134 12.49 -16.81 4.41
C TRP A 134 11.59 -15.63 4.12
N CYS A 135 12.06 -14.71 3.29
CA CYS A 135 11.35 -13.49 2.91
C CYS A 135 11.17 -13.43 1.39
N SER A 136 10.10 -12.79 0.94
CA SER A 136 9.94 -12.46 -0.48
C SER A 136 11.00 -11.46 -0.93
N ILE A 137 11.56 -11.71 -2.11
CA ILE A 137 12.50 -10.78 -2.78
C ILE A 137 11.78 -9.62 -3.49
N VAL A 138 10.45 -9.60 -3.48
CA VAL A 138 9.66 -8.52 -4.06
C VAL A 138 9.19 -7.62 -2.93
N GLN A 139 9.37 -6.31 -3.09
CA GLN A 139 8.89 -5.34 -2.12
C GLN A 139 7.37 -5.44 -1.95
N GLY A 140 6.90 -5.64 -0.71
CA GLY A 140 5.48 -5.89 -0.44
C GLY A 140 4.98 -7.26 -0.89
N GLY A 141 5.84 -8.12 -1.44
CA GLY A 141 5.51 -9.48 -1.83
C GLY A 141 5.15 -10.34 -0.62
N GLY A 142 4.17 -11.24 -0.79
CA GLY A 142 3.72 -12.14 0.25
C GLY A 142 4.65 -13.34 0.47
N ALA A 143 4.60 -13.91 1.68
CA ALA A 143 5.20 -15.20 2.00
C ALA A 143 4.23 -16.01 2.87
N ALA A 144 4.12 -17.31 2.59
CA ALA A 144 3.26 -18.24 3.30
C ALA A 144 3.97 -19.58 3.50
N THR A 145 3.71 -20.24 4.62
CA THR A 145 4.21 -21.59 4.89
C THR A 145 3.14 -22.60 4.45
N ASP A 146 3.54 -23.62 3.69
CA ASP A 146 2.62 -24.67 3.22
C ASP A 146 2.40 -25.77 4.29
N SER A 147 1.61 -26.79 3.95
CA SER A 147 1.29 -27.90 4.86
C SER A 147 2.48 -28.80 5.20
N ARG A 148 3.58 -28.73 4.44
CA ARG A 148 4.83 -29.46 4.71
C ARG A 148 5.80 -28.64 5.55
N GLY A 149 5.46 -27.38 5.83
CA GLY A 149 6.32 -26.45 6.53
C GLY A 149 7.33 -25.75 5.63
N GLU A 150 7.18 -25.81 4.30
CA GLU A 150 8.05 -25.05 3.38
C GLU A 150 7.50 -23.65 3.15
N VAL A 151 8.37 -22.64 3.08
CA VAL A 151 7.96 -21.28 2.77
C VAL A 151 7.87 -21.08 1.25
N LYS A 152 6.74 -20.54 0.79
CA LYS A 152 6.51 -20.08 -0.58
C LYS A 152 6.41 -18.55 -0.59
N CYS A 153 7.20 -17.90 -1.45
CA CYS A 153 7.26 -16.45 -1.54
C CYS A 153 6.85 -15.95 -2.92
N TYR A 154 6.19 -14.80 -2.96
CA TYR A 154 5.94 -14.08 -4.20
C TYR A 154 7.27 -13.62 -4.83
N GLY A 155 7.48 -13.95 -6.11
CA GLY A 155 8.69 -13.60 -6.86
C GLY A 155 9.98 -14.29 -6.42
N GLY A 156 9.93 -15.24 -5.48
CA GLY A 156 11.10 -15.97 -4.98
C GLY A 156 11.44 -15.66 -3.53
N CYS A 157 12.14 -16.59 -2.88
CA CYS A 157 12.52 -16.50 -1.47
C CYS A 157 14.00 -16.18 -1.31
N GLU A 158 14.33 -15.30 -0.38
CA GLU A 158 15.69 -15.13 0.14
C GLU A 158 15.72 -15.35 1.66
N ARG A 159 16.88 -15.73 2.19
CA ARG A 159 17.06 -15.81 3.65
C ARG A 159 16.92 -14.42 4.25
N GLY A 160 16.09 -14.32 5.30
CA GLY A 160 15.95 -13.13 6.11
C GLY A 160 17.30 -12.74 6.73
N ARG A 161 17.52 -11.43 6.94
CA ARG A 161 18.81 -10.92 7.43
C ARG A 161 18.58 -9.97 8.58
N GLN A 162 19.27 -10.19 9.71
CA GLN A 162 19.18 -9.32 10.88
C GLN A 162 19.62 -7.88 10.57
N LYS A 163 20.62 -7.72 9.70
CA LYS A 163 21.11 -6.39 9.26
C LYS A 163 20.08 -5.54 8.51
N LEU A 164 18.99 -6.15 8.03
CA LEU A 164 17.90 -5.41 7.38
C LEU A 164 16.89 -4.87 8.38
N CYS A 165 16.91 -5.36 9.62
CA CYS A 165 16.08 -4.85 10.70
C CYS A 165 16.59 -3.49 11.16
N LYS A 166 15.67 -2.54 11.31
CA LYS A 166 15.99 -1.18 11.77
C LYS A 166 15.40 -0.98 13.16
N PRO A 167 16.15 -0.41 14.11
CA PRO A 167 15.59 -0.02 15.39
C PRO A 167 14.39 0.90 15.19
N GLY A 168 13.32 0.60 15.92
CA GLY A 168 12.15 1.44 16.02
C GLY A 168 12.49 2.80 16.59
N LYS A 169 11.95 3.87 16.01
CA LYS A 169 12.10 5.23 16.56
C LYS A 169 10.77 5.67 17.16
N SER A 170 10.77 5.93 18.45
CA SER A 170 9.67 6.62 19.14
C SER A 170 9.57 8.05 18.62
N GLY A 171 8.35 8.54 18.41
CA GLY A 171 8.07 9.86 17.83
C GLY A 171 8.11 11.02 18.83
N LYS A 172 8.72 10.84 20.01
CA LYS A 172 8.89 11.90 21.02
C LYS A 172 9.88 12.96 20.56
#